data_AF-A0A2M7Z6F9-F1
#
_entry.id   AF-A0A2M7Z6F9-F1
#
_cell.length_a   1.000
_cell.length_b   1.000
_cell.length_c   1.000
_cell.angle_alpha   90.00
_cell.angle_beta   90.00
_cell.angle_gamma   90.00
#
_symmetry.space_group_name_H-M   'P 1'
#
loop_
_entity.id
_entity.type
_entity.pdbx_description
1 polymer ?
#
loop_
_entity_poly.entity_id
_entity_poly.type
_entity_poly.pdbx_seq_one_letter_code
_entity_poly.pdbx_strand_id
1 'polypeptide(L)'
;MPTKLSSPPIATEYIIVQPQTTLVGSITPANIELLQREIILQAQGEAVELSDGISPLTTALSFSAIYDIADETVFRLSNGQLVLLFDHQPKETLRPEEVEESIWTKILKIKSKSVVVQDISAPKPEIILDLVALWGRIREQDDIIARTKLFIKSFAKALEPAITIRLCGEIPNLPLLSAIYLARPYGHTIIFEDAHNESVTLFTNI
;
A
#
# COMPACT_ATOMS: atom_id res chain seq x y z
N MET A 1 33.83 6.93 25.55
CA MET A 1 32.84 6.76 24.46
C MET A 1 31.46 6.87 25.08
N PRO A 2 30.58 7.79 24.65
CA PRO A 2 29.24 7.84 25.22
C PRO A 2 28.43 6.67 24.65
N THR A 3 27.99 5.77 25.51
CA THR A 3 26.96 4.78 25.23
C THR A 3 25.69 5.52 24.81
N LYS A 4 25.29 5.41 23.54
CA LYS A 4 23.95 5.82 23.10
C LYS A 4 22.95 5.07 23.98
N LEU A 5 22.25 5.78 24.87
CA LEU A 5 21.02 5.26 25.45
C LEU A 5 20.03 5.14 24.28
N SER A 6 19.84 3.92 23.78
CA SER A 6 18.69 3.61 22.94
C SER A 6 17.45 3.76 23.84
N SER A 7 16.53 4.64 23.46
CA SER A 7 15.22 4.71 24.11
C SER A 7 14.59 3.31 24.12
N PRO A 8 13.87 2.92 25.19
CA PRO A 8 13.16 1.65 25.20
C PRO A 8 12.15 1.63 24.04
N PRO A 9 11.97 0.47 23.40
CA PRO A 9 11.01 0.35 22.32
C PRO A 9 9.57 0.53 22.84
N ILE A 10 8.72 1.10 21.99
CA ILE A 10 7.32 1.41 22.29
C ILE A 10 6.47 0.23 21.79
N ALA A 11 5.54 -0.26 22.62
CA ALA A 11 4.57 -1.25 22.20
C ALA A 11 3.54 -0.61 21.27
N THR A 12 3.28 -1.23 20.12
CA THR A 12 2.35 -0.69 19.11
C THR A 12 0.94 -1.22 19.34
N GLU A 13 -0.02 -0.30 19.51
CA GLU A 13 -1.44 -0.58 19.38
C GLU A 13 -1.95 -0.01 18.06
N TYR A 14 -2.77 -0.77 17.32
CA TYR A 14 -3.27 -0.35 16.02
C TYR A 14 -4.68 0.21 16.12
N ILE A 15 -4.88 1.41 15.57
CA ILE A 15 -6.22 1.97 15.36
C ILE A 15 -6.84 1.29 14.14
N ILE A 16 -7.97 0.64 14.36
CA ILE A 16 -8.73 0.02 13.26
C ILE A 16 -9.44 1.12 12.48
N VAL A 17 -9.07 1.26 11.21
CA VAL A 17 -9.69 2.22 10.30
C VAL A 17 -10.86 1.57 9.58
N GLN A 18 -12.05 2.12 9.81
CA GLN A 18 -13.33 1.67 9.25
C GLN A 18 -14.07 2.86 8.63
N PRO A 19 -13.81 3.17 7.35
CA PRO A 19 -14.55 4.23 6.67
C PRO A 19 -16.04 3.88 6.60
N GLN A 20 -16.89 4.89 6.78
CA GLN A 20 -18.33 4.77 6.58
C GLN A 20 -18.68 5.00 5.11
N THR A 21 -17.90 5.86 4.45
CA THR A 21 -18.00 6.06 3.01
C THR A 21 -17.35 4.89 2.27
N THR A 22 -18.14 4.21 1.44
CA THR A 22 -17.63 3.20 0.50
C THR A 22 -17.79 3.70 -0.92
N LEU A 23 -16.79 3.43 -1.75
CA LEU A 23 -16.78 3.79 -3.15
C LEU A 23 -17.24 2.57 -3.93
N VAL A 24 -18.53 2.57 -4.23
CA VAL A 24 -19.22 1.55 -5.02
C VAL A 24 -20.07 2.29 -6.06
N GLY A 25 -19.87 1.98 -7.35
CA GLY A 25 -20.54 2.69 -8.45
C GLY A 25 -19.89 4.03 -8.77
N SER A 26 -20.68 5.03 -9.16
CA SER A 26 -20.16 6.32 -9.66
C SER A 26 -19.33 7.07 -8.62
N ILE A 27 -18.04 7.22 -8.90
CA ILE A 27 -17.12 7.93 -8.03
C ILE A 27 -17.20 9.43 -8.31
N THR A 28 -17.39 10.21 -7.25
CA THR A 28 -17.39 11.68 -7.34
C THR A 28 -16.24 12.26 -6.52
N PRO A 29 -15.72 13.45 -6.89
CA PRO A 29 -14.72 14.14 -6.08
C PRO A 29 -15.16 14.34 -4.63
N ALA A 30 -16.44 14.61 -4.39
CA ALA A 30 -16.99 14.78 -3.05
C ALA A 30 -16.91 13.50 -2.21
N ASN A 31 -17.19 12.33 -2.81
CA ASN A 31 -17.09 11.05 -2.10
C ASN A 31 -15.62 10.67 -1.80
N ILE A 32 -14.69 11.01 -2.70
CA ILE A 32 -13.25 10.82 -2.46
C ILE A 32 -12.79 11.69 -1.29
N GLU A 33 -13.11 12.98 -1.30
CA GLU A 33 -12.74 13.92 -0.24
C GLU A 33 -13.33 13.50 1.12
N LEU A 34 -14.61 13.09 1.12
CA LEU A 34 -15.27 12.61 2.33
C LEU A 34 -14.57 11.37 2.91
N LEU A 35 -14.29 10.38 2.06
CA LEU A 35 -13.55 9.18 2.47
C LEU A 35 -12.18 9.54 3.06
N GLN A 36 -11.37 10.33 2.35
CA GLN A 36 -10.04 10.72 2.83
C GLN A 36 -10.12 11.43 4.19
N ARG A 37 -11.09 12.33 4.35
CA ARG A 37 -11.30 13.03 5.62
C ARG A 37 -11.67 12.08 6.77
N GLU A 38 -12.57 11.12 6.53
CA GLU A 38 -12.91 10.10 7.52
C GLU A 38 -11.67 9.32 7.98
N ILE A 39 -10.85 8.88 7.03
CA ILE A 39 -9.64 8.09 7.29
C ILE A 39 -8.62 8.90 8.10
N ILE A 40 -8.36 10.15 7.68
CA ILE A 40 -7.40 11.03 8.38
C ILE A 40 -7.83 11.29 9.82
N LEU A 41 -9.14 11.53 10.05
CA LEU A 41 -9.69 11.76 11.38
C LEU A 41 -9.61 10.53 12.30
N GLN A 42 -9.67 9.33 11.73
CA GLN A 42 -9.53 8.07 12.47
C GLN A 42 -8.07 7.76 12.79
N ALA A 43 -7.17 7.88 11.81
CA ALA A 43 -5.77 7.48 11.96
C ALA A 43 -4.99 8.42 12.91
N GLN A 44 -5.22 9.74 12.84
CA GLN A 44 -4.59 10.75 13.72
C GLN A 44 -3.06 10.69 13.87
N GLY A 45 -2.36 10.04 12.92
CA GLY A 45 -0.91 9.85 12.96
C GLY A 45 -0.42 8.59 13.68
N GLU A 46 -1.34 7.80 14.23
CA GLU A 46 -1.03 6.57 14.96
C GLU A 46 -0.75 5.39 14.02
N ALA A 47 -0.33 4.26 14.58
CA ALA A 47 -0.25 3.01 13.84
C ALA A 47 -1.67 2.54 13.47
N VAL A 48 -1.87 2.15 12.21
CA VAL A 48 -3.19 1.85 11.64
C VAL A 48 -3.32 0.38 11.27
N GLU A 49 -4.52 -0.16 11.47
CA GLU A 49 -4.96 -1.41 10.90
C GLU A 49 -6.03 -1.18 9.83
N LEU A 50 -5.79 -1.70 8.63
CA LEU A 50 -6.79 -1.87 7.58
C LEU A 50 -7.33 -3.30 7.60
N SER A 51 -8.63 -3.47 7.37
CA SER A 51 -9.26 -4.80 7.35
C SER A 51 -9.58 -5.27 5.94
N ASP A 52 -9.52 -6.60 5.75
CA ASP A 52 -10.12 -7.26 4.60
C ASP A 52 -11.65 -7.14 4.63
N GLY A 53 -12.29 -7.16 3.45
CA GLY A 53 -13.75 -7.02 3.32
C GLY A 53 -14.27 -5.64 2.86
N ILE A 54 -13.36 -4.71 2.55
CA ILE A 54 -13.68 -3.44 1.88
C ILE A 54 -13.37 -3.57 0.38
N SER A 55 -14.09 -2.83 -0.48
CA SER A 55 -13.84 -2.84 -1.93
C SER A 55 -12.40 -2.43 -2.25
N PRO A 56 -11.76 -3.00 -3.29
CA PRO A 56 -10.38 -2.68 -3.66
C PRO A 56 -10.12 -1.18 -3.81
N LEU A 57 -11.08 -0.45 -4.38
CA LEU A 57 -10.96 0.97 -4.63
C LEU A 57 -11.03 1.79 -3.34
N THR A 58 -11.95 1.48 -2.42
CA THR A 58 -11.98 2.13 -1.09
C THR A 58 -10.71 1.80 -0.31
N THR A 59 -10.28 0.53 -0.33
CA THR A 59 -9.04 0.11 0.33
C THR A 59 -7.80 0.83 -0.22
N ALA A 60 -7.69 0.98 -1.55
CA ALA A 60 -6.58 1.71 -2.18
C ALA A 60 -6.54 3.18 -1.76
N LEU A 61 -7.69 3.86 -1.72
CA LEU A 61 -7.77 5.25 -1.28
C LEU A 61 -7.53 5.42 0.22
N SER A 62 -8.07 4.53 1.06
CA SER A 62 -7.77 4.52 2.49
C SER A 62 -6.27 4.35 2.73
N PHE A 63 -5.63 3.43 2.01
CA PHE A 63 -4.19 3.23 2.10
C PHE A 63 -3.37 4.46 1.65
N SER A 64 -3.80 5.12 0.57
CA SER A 64 -3.17 6.38 0.17
C SER A 64 -3.27 7.44 1.26
N ALA A 65 -4.47 7.64 1.82
CA ALA A 65 -4.73 8.65 2.83
C ALA A 65 -3.92 8.43 4.12
N ILE A 66 -3.74 7.16 4.55
CA ILE A 66 -2.94 6.85 5.75
C ILE A 66 -1.44 6.89 5.50
N TYR A 67 -0.97 6.65 4.27
CA TYR A 67 0.47 6.55 4.00
C TYR A 67 1.25 7.75 4.54
N ASP A 68 0.74 8.96 4.32
CA ASP A 68 1.46 10.20 4.64
C ASP A 68 1.35 10.62 6.10
N ILE A 69 0.43 10.01 6.86
CA ILE A 69 0.15 10.40 8.24
C ILE A 69 0.50 9.32 9.25
N ALA A 70 0.26 8.04 8.93
CA ALA A 70 0.42 6.95 9.87
C ALA A 70 1.89 6.58 10.01
N ASP A 71 2.31 6.37 11.26
CA ASP A 71 3.63 5.86 11.60
C ASP A 71 3.86 4.46 11.01
N GLU A 72 2.82 3.63 11.01
CA GLU A 72 2.86 2.25 10.54
C GLU A 72 1.47 1.82 10.04
N THR A 73 1.42 0.85 9.13
CA THR A 73 0.14 0.21 8.78
C THR A 73 0.26 -1.29 8.64
N VAL A 74 -0.66 -2.01 9.27
CA VAL A 74 -0.90 -3.44 9.08
C VAL A 74 -2.21 -3.69 8.33
N PHE A 75 -2.28 -4.83 7.65
CA PHE A 75 -3.49 -5.34 7.02
C PHE A 75 -3.95 -6.61 7.74
N ARG A 76 -5.19 -6.61 8.24
CA ARG A 76 -5.83 -7.79 8.82
C ARG A 76 -6.48 -8.63 7.73
N LEU A 77 -5.97 -9.83 7.55
CA LEU A 77 -6.57 -10.86 6.69
C LEU A 77 -7.87 -11.39 7.28
N SER A 78 -8.73 -11.97 6.43
CA SER A 78 -9.98 -12.61 6.84
C SER A 78 -9.80 -13.74 7.87
N ASN A 79 -8.62 -14.37 7.95
CA ASN A 79 -8.28 -15.37 8.97
C ASN A 79 -7.80 -14.75 10.31
N GLY A 80 -7.80 -13.41 10.42
CA GLY A 80 -7.39 -12.65 11.60
C GLY A 80 -5.91 -12.28 11.66
N GLN A 81 -5.06 -12.86 10.79
CA GLN A 81 -3.63 -12.59 10.76
C GLN A 81 -3.34 -11.14 10.33
N LEU A 82 -2.41 -10.47 11.05
CA LEU A 82 -1.94 -9.14 10.73
C LEU A 82 -0.70 -9.23 9.84
N VAL A 83 -0.65 -8.40 8.80
CA VAL A 83 0.47 -8.35 7.86
C VAL A 83 0.97 -6.91 7.74
N LEU A 84 2.25 -6.68 8.01
CA LEU A 84 2.85 -5.36 7.91
C LEU A 84 2.94 -4.91 6.45
N LEU A 85 2.32 -3.76 6.13
CA LEU A 85 2.36 -3.15 4.80
C LEU A 85 3.52 -2.16 4.68
N PHE A 86 3.67 -1.28 5.66
CA PHE A 86 4.79 -0.35 5.77
C PHE A 86 5.03 0.07 7.21
N ASP A 87 6.26 0.51 7.47
CA ASP A 87 6.71 1.14 8.69
C ASP A 87 7.54 2.38 8.33
N HIS A 88 7.08 3.56 8.77
CA HIS A 88 7.76 4.85 8.60
C HIS A 88 8.44 5.32 9.89
N GLN A 89 8.38 4.55 10.97
CA GLN A 89 8.95 4.94 12.24
C GLN A 89 10.48 4.97 12.17
N PRO A 90 11.13 6.01 12.72
CA PRO A 90 12.59 6.12 12.73
C PRO A 90 13.26 5.26 13.81
N LYS A 91 12.48 4.61 14.67
CA LYS A 91 12.94 3.86 15.84
C LYS A 91 12.47 2.41 15.76
N GLU A 92 13.18 1.55 16.48
CA GLU A 92 12.83 0.15 16.62
C GLU A 92 11.55 0.03 17.47
N THR A 93 10.52 -0.59 16.89
CA THR A 93 9.19 -0.74 17.48
C THR A 93 9.00 -2.17 17.97
N LEU A 94 8.38 -2.34 19.16
CA LEU A 94 7.97 -3.67 19.62
C LEU A 94 6.58 -3.97 19.07
N ARG A 95 6.54 -4.71 17.96
CA ARG A 95 5.29 -5.19 17.38
C ARG A 95 4.75 -6.41 18.12
N PRO A 96 3.43 -6.63 18.11
CA PRO A 96 2.84 -7.90 18.51
C PRO A 96 3.43 -9.06 17.71
N GLU A 97 3.65 -10.22 18.35
CA GLU A 97 4.27 -11.39 17.72
C GLU A 97 3.47 -11.95 16.54
N GLU A 98 2.17 -11.67 16.51
CA GLU A 98 1.24 -12.06 15.45
C GLU A 98 1.39 -11.26 14.15
N VAL A 99 2.14 -10.16 14.15
CA VAL A 99 2.36 -9.33 12.97
C VAL A 99 3.36 -10.00 12.03
N GLU A 100 2.89 -10.35 10.83
CA GLU A 100 3.69 -10.96 9.79
C GLU A 100 4.44 -9.89 8.97
N GLU A 101 5.78 -9.89 9.01
CA GLU A 101 6.60 -8.84 8.39
C GLU A 101 7.28 -9.23 7.07
N SER A 102 7.11 -10.45 6.59
CA SER A 102 7.91 -10.95 5.47
C SER A 102 7.54 -10.32 4.12
N ILE A 103 6.30 -9.82 3.96
CA ILE A 103 5.93 -8.97 2.81
C ILE A 103 6.70 -7.64 2.87
N TRP A 104 6.67 -6.96 4.01
CA TRP A 104 7.41 -5.72 4.23
C TRP A 104 8.90 -5.87 3.95
N THR A 105 9.53 -6.91 4.52
CA THR A 105 10.94 -7.25 4.30
C THR A 105 11.25 -7.44 2.81
N LYS A 106 10.33 -8.06 2.06
CA LYS A 106 10.47 -8.26 0.61
C LYS A 106 10.46 -6.93 -0.15
N ILE A 107 9.52 -6.05 0.20
CA ILE A 107 9.36 -4.72 -0.40
C ILE A 107 10.62 -3.88 -0.16
N LEU A 108 11.13 -3.82 1.08
CA LEU A 108 12.37 -3.10 1.41
C LEU A 108 13.58 -3.56 0.59
N LYS A 109 13.70 -4.87 0.38
CA LYS A 109 14.78 -5.45 -0.44
C LYS A 109 14.69 -5.03 -1.91
N ILE A 110 13.50 -4.73 -2.42
CA ILE A 110 13.30 -4.22 -3.78
C ILE A 110 13.55 -2.72 -3.82
N LYS A 111 12.98 -1.95 -2.88
CA LYS A 111 13.15 -0.48 -2.78
C LYS A 111 14.62 -0.07 -2.67
N SER A 112 15.41 -0.78 -1.86
CA SER A 112 16.86 -0.53 -1.73
C SER A 112 17.68 -0.69 -3.02
N LYS A 113 17.10 -1.28 -4.08
CA LYS A 113 17.74 -1.46 -5.40
C LYS A 113 17.06 -0.64 -6.50
N SER A 114 16.01 0.09 -6.16
CA SER A 114 15.16 0.82 -7.10
C SER A 114 15.77 2.18 -7.42
N VAL A 115 15.65 2.63 -8.67
CA VAL A 115 15.93 4.02 -9.04
C VAL A 115 14.62 4.78 -8.93
N VAL A 116 14.59 5.85 -8.13
CA VAL A 116 13.38 6.66 -7.95
C VAL A 116 13.17 7.55 -9.18
N VAL A 117 11.91 7.82 -9.52
CA VAL A 117 11.56 8.60 -10.72
C VAL A 117 12.17 10.00 -10.73
N GLN A 118 12.33 10.60 -9.55
CA GLN A 118 12.92 11.93 -9.37
C GLN A 118 14.37 12.01 -9.87
N ASP A 119 15.08 10.88 -9.93
CA ASP A 119 16.47 10.81 -10.38
C ASP A 119 16.59 10.56 -11.90
N ILE A 120 15.46 10.39 -12.61
CA ILE A 120 15.44 10.08 -14.04
C ILE A 120 15.22 11.36 -14.83
N SER A 121 16.15 11.69 -15.74
CA SER A 121 16.06 12.92 -16.54
C SER A 121 14.94 12.92 -17.59
N ALA A 122 14.52 11.75 -18.04
CA ALA A 122 13.47 11.57 -19.05
C ALA A 122 12.65 10.30 -18.75
N PRO A 123 11.81 10.31 -17.71
CA PRO A 123 10.96 9.16 -17.39
C PRO A 123 9.92 8.94 -18.50
N LYS A 124 9.40 7.71 -18.60
CA LYS A 124 8.31 7.44 -19.54
C LYS A 124 7.09 8.31 -19.19
N PRO A 125 6.31 8.80 -20.17
CA PRO A 125 5.11 9.59 -19.86
C PRO A 125 4.08 8.80 -19.03
N GLU A 126 3.82 7.56 -19.42
CA GLU A 126 2.88 6.69 -18.73
C GLU A 126 3.33 5.23 -18.85
N ILE A 127 3.08 4.45 -17.79
CA ILE A 127 3.02 3.00 -17.86
C ILE A 127 1.68 2.52 -17.33
N ILE A 128 1.14 1.47 -17.97
CA ILE A 128 -0.10 0.82 -17.58
C ILE A 128 0.25 -0.61 -17.15
N LEU A 129 -0.11 -0.96 -15.92
CA LEU A 129 0.15 -2.27 -15.32
C LEU A 129 -1.17 -2.97 -15.07
N ASP A 130 -1.43 -4.02 -15.86
CA ASP A 130 -2.57 -4.93 -15.66
C ASP A 130 -2.28 -5.85 -14.46
N LEU A 131 -2.89 -5.52 -13.33
CA LEU A 131 -2.73 -6.24 -12.07
C LEU A 131 -3.32 -7.65 -12.16
N VAL A 132 -4.45 -7.82 -12.85
CA VAL A 132 -5.13 -9.10 -13.03
C VAL A 132 -4.24 -10.05 -13.82
N ALA A 133 -3.64 -9.59 -14.92
CA ALA A 133 -2.71 -10.39 -15.71
C ALA A 133 -1.44 -10.74 -14.92
N LEU A 134 -0.89 -9.82 -14.13
CA LEU A 134 0.28 -10.09 -13.30
C LEU A 134 -0.03 -11.08 -12.17
N TRP A 135 -1.19 -10.96 -11.53
CA TRP A 135 -1.67 -11.84 -10.47
C TRP A 135 -2.05 -13.23 -10.98
N GLY A 136 -2.70 -13.31 -12.14
CA GLY A 136 -3.16 -14.55 -12.76
C GLY A 136 -2.02 -15.43 -13.30
N ARG A 137 -0.83 -14.88 -13.56
CA ARG A 137 0.37 -15.66 -13.94
C ARG A 137 0.95 -16.47 -12.79
N ILE A 138 0.58 -16.15 -11.56
CA ILE A 138 1.07 -16.82 -10.37
C ILE A 138 0.10 -17.96 -10.08
N ARG A 139 0.65 -19.18 -10.01
CA ARG A 139 -0.13 -20.36 -9.66
C ARG A 139 -0.90 -20.10 -8.37
N GLU A 140 -2.13 -20.59 -8.34
CA GLU A 140 -2.95 -20.56 -7.15
C GLU A 140 -2.19 -21.25 -6.00
N GLN A 141 -2.17 -20.58 -4.85
CA GLN A 141 -1.58 -21.08 -3.62
C GLN A 141 -2.62 -20.92 -2.53
N ASP A 142 -2.67 -21.87 -1.61
CA ASP A 142 -3.58 -21.82 -0.46
C ASP A 142 -3.22 -20.68 0.50
N ASP A 143 -1.96 -20.21 0.46
CA ASP A 143 -1.45 -19.10 1.25
C ASP A 143 -1.37 -17.80 0.44
N ILE A 144 -2.23 -16.84 0.81
CA ILE A 144 -2.28 -15.50 0.21
C ILE A 144 -0.98 -14.71 0.39
N ILE A 145 -0.25 -14.91 1.50
CA ILE A 145 1.00 -14.22 1.80
C ILE A 145 2.10 -14.72 0.87
N ALA A 146 2.24 -16.04 0.72
CA ALA A 146 3.18 -16.64 -0.22
C ALA A 146 2.90 -16.21 -1.67
N ARG A 147 1.63 -16.21 -2.09
CA ARG A 147 1.22 -15.74 -3.42
C ARG A 147 1.53 -14.27 -3.62
N THR A 148 1.30 -13.43 -2.61
CA THR A 148 1.62 -12.00 -2.65
C THR A 148 3.13 -11.74 -2.78
N LYS A 149 3.98 -12.52 -2.11
CA LYS A 149 5.44 -12.41 -2.27
C LYS A 149 5.90 -12.71 -3.70
N LEU A 150 5.27 -13.67 -4.37
CA LEU A 150 5.54 -13.98 -5.77
C LEU A 150 5.04 -12.87 -6.69
N PHE A 151 3.88 -12.31 -6.38
CA PHE A 151 3.31 -11.17 -7.09
C PHE A 151 4.21 -9.94 -7.01
N ILE A 152 4.66 -9.56 -5.81
CA ILE A 152 5.60 -8.46 -5.62
C ILE A 152 6.84 -8.61 -6.50
N LYS A 153 7.38 -9.83 -6.63
CA LYS A 153 8.53 -10.11 -7.50
C LYS A 153 8.20 -9.95 -8.99
N SER A 154 7.00 -10.34 -9.42
CA SER A 154 6.53 -10.19 -10.79
C SER A 154 6.26 -8.72 -11.12
N PHE A 155 5.54 -8.03 -10.24
CA PHE A 155 5.20 -6.62 -10.34
C PHE A 155 6.46 -5.74 -10.40
N ALA A 156 7.42 -5.96 -9.51
CA ALA A 156 8.69 -5.22 -9.51
C ALA A 156 9.49 -5.32 -10.81
N LYS A 157 9.32 -6.39 -11.58
CA LYS A 157 9.98 -6.55 -12.90
C LYS A 157 9.26 -5.81 -14.02
N ALA A 158 7.97 -5.55 -13.86
CA ALA A 158 7.16 -4.80 -14.82
C ALA A 158 7.19 -3.29 -14.52
N LEU A 159 7.58 -2.93 -13.29
CA LEU A 159 7.65 -1.55 -12.83
C LEU A 159 8.85 -0.83 -13.43
N GLU A 160 8.60 0.35 -13.99
CA GLU A 160 9.62 1.23 -14.55
C GLU A 160 9.30 2.68 -14.15
N PRO A 161 10.30 3.57 -14.01
CA PRO A 161 10.04 4.96 -13.71
C PRO A 161 9.23 5.66 -14.81
N ALA A 162 8.13 6.32 -14.42
CA ALA A 162 7.23 7.02 -15.31
C ALA A 162 6.62 8.26 -14.65
N ILE A 163 6.14 9.22 -15.43
CA ILE A 163 5.39 10.36 -14.89
C ILE A 163 4.10 9.84 -14.26
N THR A 164 3.33 9.03 -15.00
CA THR A 164 2.12 8.39 -14.51
C THR A 164 2.27 6.88 -14.50
N ILE A 165 1.94 6.24 -13.37
CA ILE A 165 1.74 4.80 -13.28
C ILE A 165 0.25 4.54 -13.07
N ARG A 166 -0.35 3.80 -14.00
CA ARG A 166 -1.74 3.35 -13.90
C ARG A 166 -1.78 1.88 -13.54
N LEU A 167 -2.34 1.56 -12.39
CA LEU A 167 -2.57 0.20 -11.90
C LEU A 167 -4.01 -0.20 -12.26
N CYS A 168 -4.18 -1.19 -13.13
CA CYS A 168 -5.51 -1.55 -13.68
C CYS A 168 -5.95 -2.94 -13.19
N GLY A 169 -7.22 -3.03 -12.80
CA GLY A 169 -7.92 -4.27 -12.54
C GLY A 169 -7.89 -4.71 -11.08
N GLU A 170 -8.93 -5.44 -10.69
CA GLU A 170 -9.15 -5.88 -9.30
C GLU A 170 -8.42 -7.18 -8.99
N ILE A 171 -7.61 -7.13 -7.94
CA ILE A 171 -6.95 -8.28 -7.32
C ILE A 171 -7.22 -8.20 -5.80
N PRO A 172 -6.92 -9.26 -5.02
CA PRO A 172 -7.11 -9.20 -3.57
C PRO A 172 -6.39 -8.00 -2.93
N ASN A 173 -6.93 -7.50 -1.82
CA ASN A 173 -6.46 -6.27 -1.19
C ASN A 173 -4.98 -6.32 -0.77
N LEU A 174 -4.51 -7.43 -0.18
CA LEU A 174 -3.12 -7.55 0.25
C LEU A 174 -2.09 -7.32 -0.89
N PRO A 175 -2.15 -8.02 -2.04
CA PRO A 175 -1.25 -7.73 -3.16
C PRO A 175 -1.50 -6.37 -3.80
N LEU A 176 -2.74 -5.85 -3.82
CA LEU A 176 -3.04 -4.49 -4.30
C LEU A 176 -2.30 -3.43 -3.47
N LEU A 177 -2.44 -3.45 -2.15
CA LEU A 177 -1.79 -2.50 -1.25
C LEU A 177 -0.25 -2.59 -1.35
N SER A 178 0.27 -3.81 -1.50
CA SER A 178 1.70 -4.04 -1.75
C SER A 178 2.17 -3.41 -3.08
N ALA A 179 1.38 -3.50 -4.15
CA ALA A 179 1.68 -2.86 -5.43
C ALA A 179 1.64 -1.33 -5.33
N ILE A 180 0.62 -0.77 -4.67
CA ILE A 180 0.47 0.68 -4.47
C ILE A 180 1.69 1.25 -3.74
N TYR A 181 2.09 0.62 -2.63
CA TYR A 181 3.27 1.04 -1.87
C TYR A 181 4.55 0.98 -2.72
N LEU A 182 4.72 -0.11 -3.47
CA LEU A 182 5.93 -0.33 -4.27
C LEU A 182 6.00 0.58 -5.50
N ALA A 183 4.86 0.97 -6.07
CA ALA A 183 4.77 1.85 -7.23
C ALA A 183 5.15 3.30 -6.90
N ARG A 184 4.91 3.75 -5.67
CA ARG A 184 5.10 5.15 -5.25
C ARG A 184 6.46 5.77 -5.63
N PRO A 185 7.64 5.13 -5.40
CA PRO A 185 8.91 5.72 -5.80
C PRO A 185 9.13 5.79 -7.32
N TYR A 186 8.33 5.09 -8.12
CA TYR A 186 8.50 4.98 -9.57
C TYR A 186 7.59 5.95 -10.35
N GLY A 187 6.62 6.59 -9.71
CA GLY A 187 5.65 7.49 -10.35
C GLY A 187 5.61 8.88 -9.71
N HIS A 188 5.43 9.92 -10.53
CA HIS A 188 4.96 11.22 -10.00
C HIS A 188 3.48 11.11 -9.61
N THR A 189 2.69 10.49 -10.48
CA THR A 189 1.27 10.25 -10.27
C THR A 189 1.01 8.74 -10.27
N ILE A 190 0.32 8.24 -9.26
CA ILE A 190 -0.16 6.85 -9.20
C ILE A 190 -1.68 6.86 -9.28
N ILE A 191 -2.23 6.17 -10.28
CA ILE A 191 -3.68 6.02 -10.49
C ILE A 191 -4.03 4.55 -10.30
N PHE A 192 -5.12 4.28 -9.61
CA PHE A 192 -5.76 2.96 -9.60
C PHE A 192 -7.07 3.02 -10.38
N GLU A 193 -7.27 2.03 -11.23
CA GLU A 193 -8.47 1.85 -12.05
C GLU A 193 -9.04 0.45 -11.79
N ASP A 194 -10.29 0.37 -11.36
CA ASP A 194 -10.94 -0.89 -11.02
C ASP A 194 -11.45 -1.64 -12.26
N ALA A 195 -12.15 -2.76 -12.05
CA ALA A 195 -12.71 -3.58 -13.14
C ALA A 195 -13.87 -2.90 -13.89
N HIS A 196 -14.41 -1.81 -13.35
CA HIS A 196 -15.50 -1.02 -13.92
C HIS A 196 -14.99 0.23 -14.67
N ASN A 197 -13.67 0.40 -14.78
CA ASN A 197 -12.99 1.59 -15.29
C ASN A 197 -13.23 2.85 -14.44
N GLU A 198 -13.67 2.69 -13.20
CA GLU A 198 -13.68 3.78 -12.24
C GLU A 198 -12.25 3.98 -11.75
N SER A 199 -11.79 5.24 -11.74
CA SER A 199 -10.38 5.55 -11.48
C SER A 199 -10.22 6.60 -10.40
N VAL A 200 -9.16 6.42 -9.60
CA VAL A 200 -8.81 7.32 -8.52
C VAL A 200 -7.31 7.61 -8.54
N THR A 201 -6.96 8.87 -8.38
CA THR A 201 -5.58 9.28 -8.15
C THR A 201 -5.21 8.98 -6.71
N LEU A 202 -4.25 8.07 -6.52
CA LEU A 202 -3.78 7.68 -5.19
C LEU A 202 -2.68 8.62 -4.70
N PHE A 203 -1.69 8.92 -5.52
CA PHE A 203 -0.58 9.78 -5.13
C PHE A 203 -0.28 10.79 -6.23
N THR A 204 0.11 12.00 -5.81
CA THR A 204 0.65 13.03 -6.71
C THR A 204 1.83 13.70 -6.02
N ASN A 205 3.04 13.43 -6.50
CA ASN A 205 4.25 14.16 -6.14
C ASN A 205 4.37 15.34 -7.11
N ILE A 206 3.85 16.51 -6.70
CA ILE A 206 4.01 17.78 -7.42
C ILE A 206 5.39 18.36 -7.09
#